data_AF-A0A6P8EH09-F1
#
_entry.id   AF-A0A6P8EH09-F1
#
_cell.length_a   1.000
_cell.length_b   1.000
_cell.length_c   1.000
_cell.angle_alpha   90.00
_cell.angle_beta   90.00
_cell.angle_gamma   90.00
#
_symmetry.space_group_name_H-M   'P 1'
#
loop_
_entity.id
_entity.type
_entity.pdbx_description
1 polymer ?
#
loop_
_entity_poly.entity_id
_entity_poly.type
_entity_poly.pdbx_seq_one_letter_code
_entity_poly.pdbx_strand_id
1 'polypeptide(L)'
;MAKFIEVSIRQGRAKISCPGSLECTEPLDPQMCRELVSEELYSRWCDLSSEGSLLGFDKCYCPNPDCKELIINECGRTRRPRRITCPSCKQQCCFRCALPWDERKKQHKCDGAISFVERKGWTRCPGCKNYVQRSHGCRTIRCRYALT
;
A
#
# COMPACT_ATOMS: atom_id res chain seq x y z
N MET A 1 24.27 -4.28 15.60
CA MET A 1 22.98 -4.87 15.18
C MET A 1 21.83 -3.86 15.25
N ALA A 2 21.50 -3.30 16.43
CA ALA A 2 20.41 -2.34 16.62
C ALA A 2 20.37 -1.17 15.61
N LYS A 3 21.50 -0.45 15.42
CA LYS A 3 21.59 0.65 14.43
C LYS A 3 21.27 0.22 12.98
N PHE A 4 21.64 -0.99 12.59
CA PHE A 4 21.37 -1.51 11.24
C PHE A 4 19.89 -1.80 11.04
N ILE A 5 19.25 -2.40 12.06
CA ILE A 5 17.81 -2.64 12.08
C ILE A 5 17.06 -1.31 12.01
N GLU A 6 17.43 -0.33 12.85
CA GLU A 6 16.83 1.01 12.84
C GLU A 6 16.90 1.67 11.45
N VAL A 7 18.09 1.72 10.84
CA VAL A 7 18.25 2.33 9.51
C VAL A 7 17.41 1.61 8.46
N SER A 8 17.33 0.28 8.54
CA SER A 8 16.53 -0.52 7.60
C SER A 8 15.03 -0.26 7.75
N ILE A 9 14.52 -0.16 8.97
CA ILE A 9 13.12 0.21 9.26
C ILE A 9 12.83 1.62 8.73
N ARG A 10 13.72 2.59 9.00
CA ARG A 10 13.57 3.98 8.51
C ARG A 10 13.60 4.08 6.99
N GLN A 11 14.24 3.13 6.31
CA GLN A 11 14.24 3.00 4.85
C GLN A 11 13.00 2.26 4.30
N GLY A 12 12.06 1.84 5.15
CA GLY A 12 10.84 1.15 4.76
C GLY A 12 11.05 -0.33 4.42
N ARG A 13 12.14 -0.97 4.92
CA ARG A 13 12.39 -2.39 4.67
C ARG A 13 11.66 -3.25 5.69
N ALA A 14 10.70 -4.04 5.20
CA ALA A 14 9.99 -5.04 5.98
C ALA A 14 10.86 -6.27 6.30
N LYS A 15 11.57 -6.78 5.29
CA LYS A 15 12.47 -7.94 5.42
C LYS A 15 13.91 -7.44 5.65
N ILE A 16 14.43 -7.70 6.84
CA ILE A 16 15.79 -7.32 7.24
C ILE A 16 16.57 -8.62 7.48
N SER A 17 17.63 -8.86 6.71
CA SER A 17 18.49 -10.04 6.85
C SER A 17 19.69 -9.77 7.76
N CYS A 18 20.33 -10.83 8.24
CA CYS A 18 21.53 -10.72 9.06
C CYS A 18 22.67 -10.03 8.28
N PRO A 19 23.32 -8.98 8.85
CA PRO A 19 24.43 -8.31 8.18
C PRO A 19 25.75 -9.10 8.26
N GLY A 20 25.85 -10.12 9.11
CA GLY A 20 27.10 -10.82 9.44
C GLY A 20 27.46 -12.00 8.54
N SER A 21 26.58 -12.44 7.65
CA SER A 21 26.82 -13.59 6.77
C SER A 21 26.05 -13.40 5.46
N LEU A 22 26.76 -13.43 4.32
CA LEU A 22 26.11 -13.43 3.00
C LEU A 22 25.29 -14.71 2.74
N GLU A 23 25.55 -15.79 3.49
CA GLU A 23 24.84 -17.06 3.35
C GLU A 23 23.61 -17.16 4.25
N CYS A 24 23.43 -16.20 5.18
CA CYS A 24 22.24 -16.13 6.02
C CYS A 24 21.14 -15.34 5.29
N THR A 25 20.28 -16.08 4.57
CA THR A 25 19.11 -15.51 3.88
C THR A 25 17.89 -15.37 4.78
N GLU A 26 17.92 -15.92 5.99
CA GLU A 26 16.79 -15.88 6.91
C GLU A 26 16.49 -14.44 7.36
N PRO A 27 15.24 -13.98 7.22
CA PRO A 27 14.84 -12.67 7.72
C PRO A 27 14.80 -12.68 9.24
N LEU A 28 15.19 -11.56 9.85
CA LEU A 28 15.05 -11.34 11.28
C LEU A 28 13.56 -11.29 11.66
N ASP A 29 13.19 -12.03 12.69
CA ASP A 29 11.88 -11.92 13.32
C ASP A 29 11.83 -10.62 14.16
N PRO A 30 10.88 -9.70 13.87
CA PRO A 30 10.67 -8.51 14.68
C PRO A 30 10.52 -8.82 16.17
N GLN A 31 9.82 -9.90 16.55
CA GLN A 31 9.56 -10.27 17.93
C GLN A 31 10.86 -10.56 18.68
N MET A 32 11.77 -11.29 18.04
CA MET A 32 13.10 -11.60 18.60
C MET A 32 14.00 -10.38 18.74
N CYS A 33 13.72 -9.32 17.97
CA CYS A 33 14.50 -8.08 17.96
C CYS A 33 13.83 -6.94 18.75
N ARG A 34 12.71 -7.19 19.44
CA ARG A 34 11.92 -6.15 20.12
C ARG A 34 12.73 -5.32 21.11
N GLU A 35 13.62 -5.95 21.87
CA GLU A 35 14.46 -5.27 22.87
C GLU A 35 15.61 -4.45 22.23
N LEU A 36 15.89 -4.66 20.94
CA LEU A 36 16.98 -3.97 20.22
C LEU A 36 16.54 -2.64 19.61
N VAL A 37 15.24 -2.33 19.60
CA VAL A 37 14.66 -1.15 18.96
C VAL A 37 13.69 -0.45 19.91
N SER A 38 13.41 0.84 19.67
CA SER A 38 12.36 1.54 20.41
C SER A 38 10.98 0.99 20.07
N GLU A 39 10.00 1.21 20.96
CA GLU A 39 8.60 0.83 20.73
C GLU A 39 8.03 1.42 19.43
N GLU A 40 8.37 2.68 19.13
CA GLU A 40 7.97 3.35 17.89
C GLU A 40 8.53 2.64 16.64
N LEU A 41 9.82 2.29 16.66
CA LEU A 41 10.46 1.58 15.55
C LEU A 41 9.93 0.16 15.42
N TYR A 42 9.66 -0.51 16.54
CA TYR A 42 9.06 -1.84 16.56
C TYR A 42 7.67 -1.84 15.94
N SER A 43 6.79 -0.92 16.34
CA SER A 43 5.46 -0.77 15.76
C SER A 43 5.56 -0.55 14.25
N ARG A 44 6.43 0.37 13.82
CA ARG A 44 6.65 0.63 12.40
C ARG A 44 7.17 -0.59 11.64
N TRP A 45 8.03 -1.41 12.25
CA TRP A 45 8.50 -2.63 11.61
C TRP A 45 7.40 -3.68 11.46
N CYS A 46 6.52 -3.82 12.45
CA CYS A 46 5.33 -4.66 12.38
C CYS A 46 4.37 -4.19 11.26
N ASP A 47 4.16 -2.88 11.13
CA ASP A 47 3.35 -2.29 10.06
C ASP A 47 3.95 -2.60 8.69
N LEU A 48 5.25 -2.34 8.50
CA LEU A 48 5.97 -2.66 7.27
C LEU A 48 5.91 -4.15 6.92
N SER A 49 6.05 -5.03 7.91
CA SER A 49 5.99 -6.49 7.73
C SER A 49 4.60 -6.95 7.29
N SER A 50 3.56 -6.37 7.89
CA SER A 50 2.16 -6.62 7.54
C SER A 50 1.87 -6.13 6.13
N GLU A 51 2.27 -4.91 5.79
CA GLU A 51 2.11 -4.34 4.45
C GLU A 51 2.91 -5.11 3.37
N GLY A 52 4.12 -5.55 3.70
CA GLY A 52 4.95 -6.36 2.83
C GLY A 52 4.27 -7.68 2.43
N SER A 53 3.54 -8.28 3.36
CA SER A 53 2.73 -9.47 3.11
C SER A 53 1.55 -9.19 2.15
N LEU A 54 1.10 -7.94 2.07
CA LEU A 54 0.03 -7.49 1.18
C LEU A 54 0.49 -7.15 -0.25
N LEU A 55 1.80 -7.08 -0.53
CA LEU A 55 2.32 -6.69 -1.85
C LEU A 55 1.91 -7.65 -2.99
N GLY A 56 1.54 -8.89 -2.65
CA GLY A 56 1.06 -9.88 -3.62
C GLY A 56 -0.41 -9.73 -4.02
N PHE A 57 -1.21 -9.05 -3.19
CA PHE A 57 -2.65 -8.99 -3.35
C PHE A 57 -3.08 -7.77 -4.17
N ASP A 58 -4.21 -7.93 -4.86
CA ASP A 58 -4.88 -6.78 -5.44
C ASP A 58 -5.60 -6.02 -4.34
N LYS A 59 -5.52 -4.69 -4.39
CA LYS A 59 -6.07 -3.83 -3.36
C LYS A 59 -6.60 -2.53 -3.96
N CYS A 60 -7.56 -1.94 -3.28
CA CYS A 60 -8.03 -0.58 -3.53
C CYS A 60 -8.40 0.11 -2.21
N TYR A 61 -8.42 1.43 -2.21
CA TYR A 61 -8.90 2.19 -1.06
C TYR A 61 -10.36 2.60 -1.26
N CYS A 62 -11.09 2.73 -0.16
CA CYS A 62 -12.43 3.28 -0.18
C CYS A 62 -12.40 4.74 -0.69
N PRO A 63 -13.25 5.12 -1.66
CA PRO A 63 -13.30 6.48 -2.19
C PRO A 63 -13.79 7.52 -1.18
N ASN A 64 -14.44 7.10 -0.10
CA ASN A 64 -14.94 8.00 0.92
C ASN A 64 -13.72 8.63 1.65
N PRO A 65 -13.54 9.96 1.58
CA PRO A 65 -12.39 10.65 2.16
C PRO A 65 -12.31 10.54 3.69
N ASP A 66 -13.42 10.28 4.36
CA ASP A 66 -13.48 10.10 5.82
C ASP A 66 -13.22 8.64 6.24
N CYS A 67 -13.44 7.68 5.34
CA CYS A 67 -13.24 6.26 5.62
C CYS A 67 -11.84 5.78 5.23
N LYS A 68 -11.43 5.96 3.96
CA LYS A 68 -10.12 5.54 3.41
C LYS A 68 -9.70 4.09 3.74
N GLU A 69 -10.65 3.21 4.04
CA GLU A 69 -10.37 1.81 4.35
C GLU A 69 -9.61 1.10 3.22
N LEU A 70 -8.63 0.27 3.56
CA LEU A 70 -7.92 -0.57 2.59
C LEU A 70 -8.71 -1.86 2.34
N ILE A 71 -9.04 -2.13 1.09
CA ILE A 71 -9.82 -3.30 0.70
C ILE A 71 -8.93 -4.21 -0.12
N ILE A 72 -8.75 -5.44 0.35
CA ILE A 72 -7.86 -6.45 -0.23
C ILE A 72 -8.71 -7.53 -0.91
N ASN A 73 -8.32 -7.96 -2.10
CA ASN A 73 -8.92 -9.09 -2.79
C ASN A 73 -8.21 -10.40 -2.41
N GLU A 74 -8.76 -11.09 -1.44
CA GLU A 74 -8.25 -12.38 -0.94
C GLU A 74 -8.61 -13.56 -1.84
N CYS A 75 -9.59 -13.39 -2.75
CA CYS A 75 -10.06 -14.44 -3.68
C CYS A 75 -9.08 -14.76 -4.82
N GLY A 76 -7.86 -14.21 -4.80
CA GLY A 76 -6.82 -14.43 -5.80
C GLY A 76 -6.94 -13.55 -7.06
N ARG A 77 -5.84 -13.48 -7.81
CA ARG A 77 -5.68 -12.58 -8.98
C ARG A 77 -6.63 -12.86 -10.15
N THR A 78 -7.23 -14.06 -10.19
CA THR A 78 -8.13 -14.52 -11.26
C THR A 78 -9.52 -13.90 -11.19
N ARG A 79 -9.97 -13.42 -10.02
CA ARG A 79 -11.26 -12.72 -9.86
C ARG A 79 -11.04 -11.35 -9.28
N ARG A 80 -10.76 -10.36 -10.13
CA ARG A 80 -10.82 -8.95 -9.74
C ARG A 80 -12.26 -8.46 -9.83
N PRO A 81 -12.99 -8.30 -8.71
CA PRO A 81 -14.37 -7.82 -8.74
C PRO A 81 -14.39 -6.41 -9.32
N ARG A 82 -15.34 -6.12 -10.21
CA ARG A 82 -15.46 -4.76 -10.79
C ARG A 82 -16.09 -3.79 -9.81
N ARG A 83 -17.15 -4.24 -9.11
CA ARG A 83 -17.88 -3.52 -8.07
C ARG A 83 -17.62 -4.21 -6.74
N ILE A 84 -17.34 -3.42 -5.71
CA ILE A 84 -17.16 -3.88 -4.33
C ILE A 84 -17.90 -2.94 -3.37
N THR A 85 -18.18 -3.44 -2.18
CA THR A 85 -18.77 -2.69 -1.06
C THR A 85 -17.73 -2.55 0.03
N CYS A 86 -17.47 -1.33 0.49
CA CYS A 86 -16.55 -1.09 1.59
C CYS A 86 -17.04 -1.82 2.86
N PRO A 87 -16.21 -2.65 3.52
CA PRO A 87 -16.63 -3.37 4.72
C PRO A 87 -16.93 -2.43 5.89
N SER A 88 -16.21 -1.30 5.95
CA SER A 88 -16.32 -0.28 7.00
C SER A 88 -17.54 0.64 6.80
N CYS A 89 -17.54 1.50 5.77
CA CYS A 89 -18.63 2.49 5.58
C CYS A 89 -19.75 2.06 4.64
N LYS A 90 -19.73 0.84 4.11
CA LYS A 90 -20.72 0.29 3.15
C LYS A 90 -20.85 1.03 1.82
N GLN A 91 -19.99 2.02 1.54
CA GLN A 91 -19.93 2.69 0.24
C GLN A 91 -19.58 1.69 -0.87
N GLN A 92 -20.37 1.68 -1.94
CA GLN A 92 -20.06 0.92 -3.14
C GLN A 92 -19.06 1.68 -4.01
N CYS A 93 -18.08 0.96 -4.56
CA CYS A 93 -17.05 1.54 -5.41
C CYS A 93 -16.54 0.54 -6.46
N CYS A 94 -15.83 1.06 -7.45
CA CYS A 94 -15.12 0.24 -8.41
C CYS A 94 -13.74 -0.14 -7.87
N PHE A 95 -13.46 -1.43 -7.79
CA PHE A 95 -12.17 -1.94 -7.30
C PHE A 95 -10.98 -1.51 -8.19
N ARG A 96 -11.21 -1.30 -9.49
CA ARG A 96 -10.14 -0.99 -10.46
C ARG A 96 -9.71 0.48 -10.44
N CYS A 97 -10.65 1.41 -10.31
CA CYS A 97 -10.38 2.85 -10.33
C CYS A 97 -10.60 3.55 -8.99
N ALA A 98 -11.06 2.82 -7.96
CA ALA A 98 -11.36 3.35 -6.63
C ALA A 98 -12.32 4.55 -6.66
N LEU A 99 -13.25 4.60 -7.61
CA LEU A 99 -14.30 5.63 -7.68
C LEU A 99 -15.63 5.12 -7.11
N PRO A 100 -16.47 6.00 -6.53
CA PRO A 100 -17.82 5.64 -6.12
C PRO A 100 -18.59 4.96 -7.26
N TRP A 101 -19.32 3.91 -6.91
CA TRP A 101 -20.21 3.26 -7.86
C TRP A 101 -21.48 4.09 -8.00
N ASP A 102 -21.87 4.36 -9.24
CA ASP A 102 -23.06 5.14 -9.57
C ASP A 102 -23.93 4.28 -10.48
N GLU A 103 -25.02 3.75 -9.92
CA GLU A 103 -25.95 2.88 -10.65
C GLU A 103 -26.75 3.62 -11.73
N ARG A 104 -26.87 4.96 -11.63
CA ARG A 104 -27.60 5.77 -12.62
C ARG A 104 -26.84 5.90 -13.92
N LYS A 105 -25.53 5.67 -13.91
CA LYS A 105 -24.69 5.66 -15.11
C LYS A 105 -24.75 4.29 -15.77
N LYS A 106 -25.46 4.23 -16.91
CA LYS A 106 -25.54 3.03 -17.80
C LYS A 106 -24.17 2.44 -18.15
N GLN A 107 -23.10 3.23 -18.09
CA GLN A 107 -21.74 2.79 -18.31
C GLN A 107 -20.81 3.38 -17.24
N HIS A 108 -20.40 2.57 -16.27
CA HIS A 108 -19.30 2.92 -15.38
C HIS A 108 -18.00 2.95 -16.22
N LYS A 109 -17.54 4.14 -16.63
CA LYS A 109 -16.34 4.28 -17.46
C LYS A 109 -15.09 4.32 -16.57
N CYS A 110 -14.46 3.17 -16.34
CA CYS A 110 -13.12 3.13 -15.74
C CYS A 110 -12.11 3.94 -16.58
N ASP A 111 -12.29 3.95 -17.90
CA ASP A 111 -11.36 4.55 -18.86
C ASP A 111 -11.38 6.09 -18.82
N GLY A 112 -12.49 6.71 -18.40
CA GLY A 112 -12.57 8.16 -18.23
C GLY A 112 -11.67 8.67 -17.09
N ALA A 113 -11.57 7.89 -16.02
CA ALA A 113 -10.66 8.20 -14.91
C ALA A 113 -9.20 7.95 -15.31
N ILE A 114 -8.93 6.85 -16.01
CA ILE A 114 -7.58 6.51 -16.50
C ILE A 114 -7.08 7.60 -17.48
N SER A 115 -7.90 8.00 -18.45
CA SER A 115 -7.56 9.08 -19.39
C SER A 115 -7.39 10.46 -18.72
N PHE A 116 -8.06 10.73 -17.59
CA PHE A 116 -7.80 11.93 -16.80
C PHE A 116 -6.43 11.88 -16.12
N VAL A 117 -6.10 10.75 -15.50
CA VAL A 117 -4.81 10.49 -14.86
C VAL A 117 -3.67 10.59 -15.89
N GLU A 118 -3.82 9.95 -17.05
CA GLU A 118 -2.84 9.97 -18.13
C GLU A 118 -2.58 11.39 -18.62
N ARG A 119 -3.63 12.18 -18.87
CA ARG A 119 -3.51 13.60 -19.25
C ARG A 119 -2.82 14.46 -18.19
N LYS A 120 -2.95 14.09 -16.91
CA LYS A 120 -2.26 14.76 -15.79
C LYS A 120 -0.84 14.24 -15.56
N GLY A 121 -0.41 13.20 -16.28
CA GLY A 121 0.90 12.56 -16.09
C GLY A 121 1.06 11.91 -14.72
N TRP A 122 -0.04 11.53 -14.07
CA TRP A 122 0.00 10.88 -12.76
C TRP A 122 0.39 9.41 -12.92
N THR A 123 1.23 8.91 -12.01
CA THR A 123 1.67 7.51 -12.02
C THR A 123 1.13 6.77 -10.81
N ARG A 124 1.17 5.44 -10.82
CA ARG A 124 0.78 4.63 -9.66
C ARG A 124 1.96 4.42 -8.72
N CYS A 125 1.72 4.60 -7.43
CA CYS A 125 2.69 4.25 -6.40
C CYS A 125 3.01 2.74 -6.48
N PRO A 126 4.30 2.33 -6.51
CA PRO A 126 4.66 0.92 -6.54
C PRO A 126 4.15 0.13 -5.34
N GLY A 127 4.11 0.76 -4.15
CA GLY A 127 3.69 0.13 -2.89
C GLY A 127 2.17 0.04 -2.73
N CYS A 128 1.47 1.18 -2.74
CA CYS A 128 0.02 1.21 -2.47
C CYS A 128 -0.86 1.12 -3.74
N LYS A 129 -0.28 1.21 -4.95
CA LYS A 129 -0.97 1.19 -6.26
C LYS A 129 -1.95 2.33 -6.55
N ASN A 130 -2.13 3.29 -5.62
CA ASN A 130 -2.89 4.51 -5.88
C ASN A 130 -2.17 5.44 -6.86
N TYR A 131 -2.93 6.25 -7.59
CA TYR A 131 -2.38 7.34 -8.38
C TYR A 131 -1.81 8.43 -7.47
N VAL A 132 -0.58 8.86 -7.79
CA VAL A 132 0.13 9.91 -7.07
C VAL A 132 0.36 11.11 -7.98
N GLN A 133 0.06 12.29 -7.45
CA GLN A 133 0.40 13.56 -8.07
C GLN A 133 1.75 14.04 -7.52
N ARG A 134 2.65 14.45 -8.41
CA ARG A 134 3.82 15.23 -8.02
C ARG A 134 3.37 16.67 -7.75
N SER A 135 3.54 17.15 -6.53
CA SER A 135 3.19 18.53 -6.18
C SER A 135 4.20 19.52 -6.76
N HIS A 136 5.49 19.41 -6.43
CA HIS A 136 6.55 20.34 -6.86
C HIS A 136 7.91 19.66 -6.97
N GLY A 137 8.79 20.17 -7.86
CA GLY A 137 10.28 20.12 -7.84
C GLY A 137 11.03 18.79 -7.73
N CYS A 138 10.69 17.93 -6.77
CA CYS A 138 11.41 16.71 -6.46
C CYS A 138 10.90 15.51 -7.27
N ARG A 139 11.80 14.71 -7.84
CA ARG A 139 11.45 13.44 -8.51
C ARG A 139 11.06 12.34 -7.52
N THR A 140 11.47 12.46 -6.26
CA THR A 140 11.13 11.54 -5.19
C THR A 140 9.77 11.92 -4.59
N ILE A 141 8.77 11.06 -4.76
CA ILE A 141 7.43 11.25 -4.21
C ILE A 141 7.26 10.32 -3.01
N ARG A 142 6.94 10.87 -1.84
CA ARG A 142 6.50 10.08 -0.69
C ARG A 142 5.00 9.86 -0.77
N CYS A 143 4.58 8.60 -0.79
CA CYS A 143 3.16 8.30 -0.81
C CYS A 143 2.58 8.54 0.59
N ARG A 144 1.40 9.18 0.67
CA ARG A 144 0.69 9.37 1.94
C ARG A 144 0.17 8.06 2.55
N TYR A 145 -0.02 7.05 1.70
CA TYR A 145 -0.61 5.76 2.05
C TYR A 145 0.39 4.60 1.98
N ALA A 146 1.59 4.83 1.45
CA ALA A 146 2.70 3.93 1.77
C ALA A 146 3.31 4.56 3.01
N LEU A 147 2.95 4.05 4.19
CA LEU A 147 3.58 4.50 5.41
C LEU A 147 5.07 4.16 5.26
N THR A 148 5.89 5.20 5.07
CA THR A 148 7.34 5.09 5.04
C THR A 148 7.81 4.55 6.36
#